data_AF-A0A3A2ZJD6-F1
#
_entry.id   AF-A0A3A2ZJD6-F1
#
_cell.length_a   1.000
_cell.length_b   1.000
_cell.length_c   1.000
_cell.angle_alpha   90.00
_cell.angle_beta   90.00
_cell.angle_gamma   90.00
#
_symmetry.space_group_name_H-M   'P 1'
#
loop_
_entity.id
_entity.type
_entity.pdbx_description
1 polymer ?
#
loop_
_entity_poly.entity_id
_entity_poly.type
_entity_poly.pdbx_seq_one_letter_code
_entity_poly.pdbx_strand_id
1 'polypeptide(L)'
;MFYDLNIPYTSDDPEITHTLNFLAELGYTTVALSQTITGKLPPNLTPPKSPTNAPKSLNLLTRVNVILADPAQNQRLNSLSQNFDLVALRPTNEKSLLNACTNLECDLISLDLSVRLPYHFKFKMLAAAVARGVRFEICYGPGITGSGLEARRNLISNATALIRATRGRGIVVSSEARRALGVRAPWDVINLACVWGLSQERGKEAVCEEARKVTALAKLKRTSWRGIVDVVYGGEKPTEHAGHDKKGAANRKATPQAGKVDNLKRKASIGSEPALEEPEKPLSKREMKRRAKKARLAGADGGPETTAPLPTS
;
A
#
# COMPACT_ATOMS: atom_id res chain seq x y z
N MET A 1 8.61 6.16 -11.81
CA MET A 1 7.53 6.85 -11.10
C MET A 1 8.14 7.53 -9.89
N PHE A 2 7.93 8.83 -9.75
CA PHE A 2 8.39 9.62 -8.61
C PHE A 2 7.20 9.96 -7.70
N TYR A 3 7.45 9.92 -6.40
CA TYR A 3 6.43 10.11 -5.37
C TYR A 3 6.78 11.31 -4.50
N ASP A 4 5.78 12.12 -4.17
CA ASP A 4 5.85 13.04 -3.04
C ASP A 4 4.72 12.71 -2.07
N LEU A 5 5.06 12.11 -0.93
CA LEU A 5 4.05 11.59 -0.02
C LEU A 5 3.62 12.60 1.05
N ASN A 6 4.04 13.86 0.99
CA ASN A 6 3.67 14.85 2.01
C ASN A 6 3.48 16.25 1.44
N ILE A 7 2.30 16.54 0.89
CA ILE A 7 1.88 17.90 0.53
C ILE A 7 0.79 18.36 1.51
N PRO A 8 1.09 19.28 2.45
CA PRO A 8 0.08 19.82 3.36
C PRO A 8 -1.09 20.40 2.58
N TYR A 9 -2.30 20.01 2.94
CA TYR A 9 -3.51 20.41 2.22
C TYR A 9 -4.67 20.70 3.17
N THR A 10 -5.42 21.75 2.84
CA THR A 10 -6.71 22.09 3.42
C THR A 10 -7.69 22.41 2.30
N SER A 11 -8.98 22.11 2.47
CA SER A 11 -9.99 22.32 1.43
C SER A 11 -10.05 23.75 0.87
N ASP A 12 -9.67 24.74 1.68
CA ASP A 12 -9.71 26.16 1.34
C ASP A 12 -8.35 26.71 0.84
N ASP A 13 -7.38 25.84 0.52
CA ASP A 13 -6.04 26.25 0.08
C ASP A 13 -6.06 26.75 -1.38
N PRO A 14 -5.83 28.04 -1.65
CA PRO A 14 -5.81 28.57 -3.02
C PRO A 14 -4.51 28.22 -3.78
N GLU A 15 -3.43 27.87 -3.08
CA GLU A 15 -2.13 27.59 -3.67
C GLU A 15 -1.98 26.12 -4.12
N ILE A 16 -2.88 25.24 -3.68
CA ILE A 16 -2.75 23.79 -3.93
C ILE A 16 -2.75 23.46 -5.41
N THR A 17 -3.60 24.09 -6.22
CA THR A 17 -3.68 23.82 -7.67
C THR A 17 -2.38 24.18 -8.36
N HIS A 18 -1.76 25.32 -8.00
CA HIS A 18 -0.46 25.72 -8.54
C HIS A 18 0.64 24.73 -8.15
N THR A 19 0.64 24.30 -6.89
CA THR A 19 1.61 23.33 -6.38
C THR A 19 1.48 21.97 -7.08
N LEU A 20 0.26 21.48 -7.29
CA LEU A 20 0.00 20.22 -8.01
C LEU A 20 0.38 20.30 -9.49
N ASN A 21 0.05 21.40 -10.18
CA ASN A 21 0.48 21.60 -11.57
C ASN A 21 2.01 21.58 -11.68
N PHE A 22 2.70 22.27 -10.77
CA PHE A 22 4.16 22.30 -10.76
C PHE A 22 4.78 20.93 -10.46
N LEU A 23 4.21 20.17 -9.52
CA LEU A 23 4.62 18.77 -9.25
C LEU A 23 4.47 17.88 -10.50
N ALA A 24 3.36 18.03 -11.24
CA ALA A 24 3.12 17.29 -12.47
C ALA A 24 4.16 17.64 -13.56
N GLU A 25 4.47 18.94 -13.71
CA GLU A 25 5.48 19.43 -14.67
C GLU A 25 6.89 18.91 -14.34
N LEU A 26 7.25 18.84 -13.05
CA LEU A 26 8.52 18.27 -12.58
C LEU A 26 8.61 16.74 -12.76
N GLY A 27 7.51 16.07 -13.13
CA GLY A 27 7.48 14.63 -13.42
C GLY A 27 7.11 13.75 -12.24
N TYR A 28 6.52 14.29 -11.16
CA TYR A 28 5.89 13.47 -10.14
C TYR A 28 4.65 12.78 -10.71
N THR A 29 4.38 11.55 -10.27
CA THR A 29 3.23 10.75 -10.75
C THR A 29 2.22 10.47 -9.64
N THR A 30 2.68 10.40 -8.39
CA THR A 30 1.82 10.11 -7.23
C THR A 30 2.13 11.11 -6.14
N VAL A 31 1.09 11.77 -5.64
CA VAL A 31 1.21 12.81 -4.60
C VAL A 31 0.23 12.51 -3.48
N ALA A 32 0.67 12.59 -2.22
CA ALA A 32 -0.23 12.45 -1.08
C ALA A 32 -0.51 13.81 -0.41
N LEU A 33 -1.80 14.14 -0.32
CA LEU A 33 -2.31 15.33 0.35
C LEU A 33 -2.45 15.04 1.84
N SER A 34 -1.70 15.78 2.67
CA SER A 34 -1.57 15.51 4.10
C SER A 34 -2.34 16.50 4.96
N GLN A 35 -3.04 15.96 5.96
CA GLN A 35 -3.68 16.72 7.04
C GLN A 35 -2.96 16.43 8.36
N THR A 36 -2.51 17.47 9.06
CA THR A 36 -1.85 17.30 10.36
C THR A 36 -2.83 17.50 11.51
N ILE A 37 -2.81 16.57 12.46
CA ILE A 37 -3.68 16.56 13.63
C ILE A 37 -2.82 16.51 14.89
N THR A 38 -3.17 17.36 15.84
CA THR A 38 -2.52 17.44 17.15
C THR A 38 -3.51 17.08 18.24
N GLY A 39 -3.08 16.31 19.22
CA GLY A 39 -3.89 15.93 20.37
C GLY A 39 -4.80 14.73 20.11
N LYS A 40 -5.99 14.73 20.72
CA LYS A 40 -6.94 13.60 20.65
C LYS A 40 -7.58 13.53 19.26
N LEU A 41 -7.57 12.34 18.67
CA LEU A 41 -8.26 12.09 17.40
C LEU A 41 -9.78 12.34 17.54
N PRO A 42 -10.38 13.11 16.62
CA PRO A 42 -11.83 13.27 16.58
C PRO A 42 -12.51 11.93 16.22
N PRO A 43 -13.77 11.73 16.64
CA PRO A 43 -14.45 10.43 16.46
C PRO A 43 -14.67 10.05 15.00
N ASN A 44 -14.97 11.01 14.13
CA ASN A 44 -15.25 10.79 12.71
C ASN A 44 -14.29 11.61 11.85
N LEU A 45 -13.04 11.18 11.79
CA LEU A 45 -12.06 11.83 10.93
C LEU A 45 -12.20 11.32 9.49
N THR A 46 -12.52 12.23 8.57
CA THR A 46 -12.59 11.96 7.13
C THR A 46 -11.55 12.79 6.39
N PRO A 47 -11.00 12.28 5.27
CA PRO A 47 -10.07 13.04 4.46
C PRO A 47 -10.75 14.29 3.88
N PRO A 48 -10.01 15.40 3.69
CA PRO A 48 -10.54 16.57 3.01
C PRO A 48 -10.95 16.23 1.58
N LYS A 49 -11.92 16.97 1.03
CA LYS A 49 -12.39 16.79 -0.35
C LYS A 49 -11.22 16.97 -1.31
N SER A 50 -11.14 16.13 -2.34
CA SER A 50 -10.11 16.26 -3.36
C SER A 50 -10.22 17.61 -4.08
N PRO A 51 -9.09 18.23 -4.44
CA PRO A 51 -9.11 19.49 -5.18
C PRO A 51 -9.72 19.28 -6.58
N THR A 52 -10.65 20.15 -6.97
CA THR A 52 -11.45 19.99 -8.20
C THR A 52 -10.61 20.08 -9.48
N ASN A 53 -9.58 20.92 -9.48
CA ASN A 53 -8.74 21.22 -10.64
C ASN A 53 -7.35 20.55 -10.55
N ALA A 54 -7.30 19.32 -10.05
CA ALA A 54 -6.06 18.56 -10.00
C ALA A 54 -5.61 18.08 -11.40
N PRO A 55 -4.30 18.06 -11.71
CA PRO A 55 -3.79 17.47 -12.94
C PRO A 55 -4.16 15.99 -13.06
N LYS A 56 -4.72 15.59 -14.21
CA LYS A 56 -5.11 14.17 -14.47
C LYS A 56 -3.91 13.21 -14.52
N SER A 57 -2.71 13.72 -14.73
CA SER A 57 -1.47 12.94 -14.71
C SER A 57 -1.05 12.51 -13.30
N LEU A 58 -1.57 13.16 -12.25
CA LEU A 58 -1.26 12.86 -10.87
C LEU A 58 -2.27 11.90 -10.26
N ASN A 59 -1.76 10.84 -9.63
CA ASN A 59 -2.53 10.03 -8.71
C ASN A 59 -2.48 10.66 -7.32
N LEU A 60 -3.63 11.17 -6.85
CA LEU A 60 -3.73 11.81 -5.54
C LEU A 60 -4.12 10.80 -4.47
N LEU A 61 -3.33 10.76 -3.40
CA LEU A 61 -3.58 9.96 -2.20
C LEU A 61 -3.97 10.86 -1.04
N THR A 62 -4.73 10.32 -0.09
CA THR A 62 -5.06 11.00 1.16
C THR A 62 -4.15 10.53 2.28
N ARG A 63 -3.62 11.47 3.07
CA ARG A 63 -2.71 11.18 4.16
C ARG A 63 -3.09 11.93 5.44
N VAL A 64 -2.92 11.28 6.58
CA VAL A 64 -3.00 11.92 7.90
C VAL A 64 -1.65 11.88 8.62
N ASN A 65 -1.25 13.01 9.20
CA ASN A 65 -0.09 13.16 10.08
C ASN A 65 -0.57 13.32 11.52
N VAL A 66 -0.33 12.33 12.37
CA VAL A 66 -0.72 12.38 13.79
C VAL A 66 0.49 12.71 14.65
N ILE A 67 0.47 13.86 15.32
CA ILE A 67 1.53 14.23 16.27
C ILE A 67 1.34 13.43 17.56
N LEU A 68 2.38 12.68 17.94
CA LEU A 68 2.37 11.83 19.13
C LEU A 68 3.30 12.38 20.20
N ALA A 69 2.71 12.96 21.24
CA ALA A 69 3.42 13.37 22.44
C ALA A 69 3.38 12.31 23.55
N ASP A 70 2.27 11.60 23.68
CA ASP A 70 2.10 10.57 24.72
C ASP A 70 1.74 9.22 24.07
N PRO A 71 2.48 8.12 24.36
CA PRO A 71 2.16 6.78 23.88
C PRO A 71 0.74 6.29 24.21
N ALA A 72 0.12 6.83 25.27
CA ALA A 72 -1.26 6.47 25.65
C ALA A 72 -2.33 7.19 24.81
N GLN A 73 -1.95 8.23 24.06
CA GLN A 73 -2.87 8.92 23.17
C GLN A 73 -3.13 8.07 21.91
N ASN A 74 -4.38 8.12 21.43
CA ASN A 74 -4.80 7.62 20.12
C ASN A 74 -4.91 6.09 19.98
N GLN A 75 -5.74 5.45 20.81
CA GLN A 75 -6.15 4.03 20.65
C GLN A 75 -6.89 3.74 19.32
N ARG A 76 -7.32 4.79 18.60
CA ARG A 76 -8.12 4.70 17.36
C ARG A 76 -7.29 4.83 16.08
N LEU A 77 -5.97 4.58 16.13
CA LEU A 77 -5.14 4.65 14.92
C LEU A 77 -5.59 3.66 13.84
N ASN A 78 -6.03 2.46 14.24
CA ASN A 78 -6.43 1.41 13.31
C ASN A 78 -7.63 1.80 12.44
N SER A 79 -8.55 2.64 12.95
CA SER A 79 -9.67 3.14 12.16
C SER A 79 -9.24 4.19 11.11
N LEU A 80 -8.10 4.84 11.28
CA LEU A 80 -7.61 5.82 10.31
C LEU A 80 -7.21 5.16 8.99
N SER A 81 -6.66 3.94 9.04
CA SER A 81 -6.27 3.15 7.87
C SER A 81 -7.44 2.79 6.95
N GLN A 82 -8.69 2.90 7.43
CA GLN A 82 -9.88 2.69 6.61
C GLN A 82 -10.29 3.95 5.84
N ASN A 83 -9.99 5.14 6.40
CA ASN A 83 -10.45 6.42 5.88
C ASN A 83 -9.39 7.15 5.04
N PHE A 84 -8.10 6.90 5.31
CA PHE A 84 -6.97 7.52 4.63
C PHE A 84 -6.17 6.47 3.85
N ASP A 85 -5.53 6.88 2.77
CA ASP A 85 -4.62 5.99 2.02
C ASP A 85 -3.28 5.79 2.73
N LEU A 86 -2.84 6.77 3.53
CA LEU A 86 -1.59 6.72 4.30
C LEU A 86 -1.79 7.26 5.72
N VAL A 87 -1.25 6.55 6.71
CA VAL A 87 -1.19 7.00 8.10
C VAL A 87 0.27 7.22 8.50
N ALA A 88 0.60 8.46 8.85
CA ALA A 88 1.92 8.85 9.31
C ALA A 88 1.90 9.34 10.76
N LEU A 89 2.88 8.90 11.54
CA LEU A 89 3.04 9.30 12.94
C LEU A 89 4.24 10.25 13.08
N ARG A 90 4.06 11.33 13.85
CA ARG A 90 5.10 12.32 14.16
C ARG A 90 5.40 12.34 15.65
N PRO A 91 6.23 11.40 16.14
CA PRO A 91 6.60 11.34 17.56
C PRO A 91 7.48 12.53 17.95
N THR A 92 7.26 13.08 19.14
CA THR A 92 8.00 14.26 19.64
C THR A 92 9.02 13.93 20.74
N ASN A 93 9.02 12.69 21.26
CA ASN A 93 9.97 12.23 22.28
C ASN A 93 10.38 10.77 22.07
N GLU A 94 11.38 10.31 22.81
CA GLU A 94 11.93 8.96 22.62
C GLU A 94 10.91 7.84 22.92
N LYS A 95 10.07 8.03 23.93
CA LYS A 95 9.06 7.03 24.33
C LYS A 95 7.99 6.84 23.24
N SER A 96 7.48 7.94 22.69
CA SER A 96 6.53 7.91 21.57
C SER A 96 7.16 7.34 20.29
N LEU A 97 8.43 7.65 20.01
CA LEU A 97 9.16 7.06 18.89
C LEU A 97 9.33 5.54 19.06
N LEU A 98 9.72 5.08 20.25
CA LEU A 98 9.83 3.64 20.54
C LEU A 98 8.50 2.93 20.31
N ASN A 99 7.41 3.47 20.87
CA ASN A 99 6.08 2.90 20.70
C ASN A 99 5.63 2.86 19.23
N ALA A 100 5.91 3.92 18.46
CA ALA A 100 5.64 3.96 17.03
C ALA A 100 6.43 2.88 16.26
N CYS A 101 7.69 2.66 16.63
CA CYS A 101 8.54 1.66 15.99
C CYS A 101 8.10 0.22 16.28
N THR A 102 7.59 -0.07 17.48
CA THR A 102 7.32 -1.45 17.92
C THR A 102 5.85 -1.85 17.83
N ASN A 103 4.93 -0.98 18.25
CA ASN A 103 3.56 -1.39 18.56
C ASN A 103 2.51 -0.73 17.66
N LEU A 104 2.69 0.53 17.27
CA LEU A 104 1.63 1.27 16.59
C LEU A 104 1.51 0.89 15.11
N GLU A 105 0.29 0.76 14.62
CA GLU A 105 0.00 0.56 13.20
C GLU A 105 0.08 1.90 12.46
N CYS A 106 1.09 2.03 11.62
CA CYS A 106 1.27 3.16 10.71
C CYS A 106 2.04 2.70 9.48
N ASP A 107 2.10 3.56 8.46
CA ASP A 107 2.85 3.31 7.23
C ASP A 107 4.17 4.10 7.23
N LEU A 108 4.14 5.30 7.81
CA LEU A 108 5.27 6.23 7.87
C LEU A 108 5.50 6.75 9.29
N ILE A 109 6.76 6.92 9.67
CA ILE A 109 7.18 7.71 10.83
C ILE A 109 7.81 8.99 10.27
N SER A 110 7.06 10.09 10.30
CA SER A 110 7.45 11.40 9.78
C SER A 110 8.00 12.26 10.90
N LEU A 111 9.32 12.42 10.93
CA LEU A 111 10.01 13.13 12.01
C LEU A 111 10.20 14.60 11.65
N ASP A 112 10.04 15.48 12.64
CA ASP A 112 10.50 16.86 12.48
C ASP A 112 12.01 16.93 12.64
N LEU A 113 12.73 16.78 11.53
CA LEU A 113 14.19 16.85 11.54
C LEU A 113 14.71 18.29 11.54
N SER A 114 13.84 19.29 11.37
CA SER A 114 14.23 20.71 11.31
C SER A 114 14.46 21.32 12.70
N VAL A 115 14.02 20.65 13.76
CA VAL A 115 14.21 21.11 15.15
C VAL A 115 15.32 20.32 15.84
N ARG A 116 15.82 20.85 16.96
CA ARG A 116 16.73 20.08 17.82
C ARG A 116 15.93 18.98 18.53
N LEU A 117 16.17 17.73 18.14
CA LEU A 117 15.49 16.58 18.73
C LEU A 117 15.96 16.34 20.18
N PRO A 118 15.05 16.05 21.12
CA PRO A 118 15.39 15.78 22.51
C PRO A 118 15.88 14.34 22.76
N TYR A 119 16.23 13.59 21.71
CA TYR A 119 16.63 12.19 21.78
C TYR A 119 17.55 11.81 20.62
N HIS A 120 18.15 10.62 20.72
CA HIS A 120 19.01 10.05 19.69
C HIS A 120 18.40 8.82 19.04
N PHE A 121 18.76 8.57 17.79
CA PHE A 121 18.29 7.41 17.04
C PHE A 121 19.05 6.13 17.43
N LYS A 122 18.32 5.07 17.80
CA LYS A 122 18.86 3.76 18.18
C LYS A 122 18.59 2.73 17.10
N PHE A 123 19.65 2.07 16.59
CA PHE A 123 19.55 1.11 15.49
C PHE A 123 18.49 0.01 15.71
N LYS A 124 18.50 -0.67 16.87
CA LYS A 124 17.54 -1.77 17.16
C LYS A 124 16.08 -1.31 17.04
N MET A 125 15.78 -0.12 17.56
CA MET A 125 14.44 0.47 17.53
C MET A 125 14.01 0.77 16.09
N LEU A 126 14.86 1.45 15.31
CA LEU A 126 14.50 1.81 13.94
C LEU A 126 14.45 0.58 13.02
N ALA A 127 15.36 -0.38 13.20
CA ALA A 127 15.38 -1.62 12.44
C ALA A 127 14.10 -2.45 12.64
N ALA A 128 13.53 -2.44 13.85
CA ALA A 128 12.25 -3.09 14.13
C ALA A 128 11.10 -2.49 13.31
N ALA A 129 11.05 -1.15 13.19
CA ALA A 129 10.05 -0.48 12.35
C ALA A 129 10.21 -0.84 10.86
N VAL A 130 11.45 -0.81 10.35
CA VAL A 130 11.75 -1.14 8.95
C VAL A 130 11.35 -2.58 8.62
N ALA A 131 11.63 -3.52 9.52
CA ALA A 131 11.27 -4.94 9.38
C ALA A 131 9.76 -5.17 9.29
N ARG A 132 8.95 -4.33 9.98
CA ARG A 132 7.48 -4.34 9.92
C ARG A 132 6.91 -3.72 8.63
N GLY A 133 7.76 -3.18 7.75
CA GLY A 133 7.31 -2.48 6.55
C GLY A 133 7.04 -0.99 6.74
N VAL A 134 7.30 -0.43 7.93
CA VAL A 134 7.18 1.01 8.20
C VAL A 134 8.42 1.73 7.64
N ARG A 135 8.25 2.98 7.17
CA ARG A 135 9.36 3.79 6.66
C ARG A 135 9.52 5.09 7.42
N PHE A 136 10.75 5.54 7.54
CA PHE A 136 11.06 6.84 8.12
C PHE A 136 11.06 7.90 7.02
N GLU A 137 10.33 8.97 7.24
CA GLU A 137 10.24 10.05 6.28
C GLU A 137 11.13 11.23 6.69
N ILE A 138 11.89 11.73 5.72
CA ILE A 138 12.64 12.99 5.79
C ILE A 138 11.89 14.02 4.96
N CYS A 139 11.44 15.10 5.60
CA CYS A 139 10.80 16.22 4.91
C CYS A 139 11.83 17.32 4.64
N TYR A 140 12.07 17.63 3.37
CA TYR A 140 13.13 18.57 2.98
C TYR A 140 12.70 20.04 3.02
N GLY A 141 11.39 20.31 2.84
CA GLY A 141 10.80 21.65 2.75
C GLY A 141 11.30 22.58 3.84
N PRO A 142 11.17 22.24 5.13
CA PRO A 142 11.60 23.10 6.23
C PRO A 142 13.06 23.57 6.15
N GLY A 143 13.98 22.78 5.58
CA GLY A 143 15.39 23.15 5.45
C GLY A 143 15.72 24.03 4.24
N ILE A 144 14.80 24.13 3.28
CA ILE A 144 14.99 24.90 2.03
C ILE A 144 14.11 26.16 1.97
N THR A 145 12.94 26.18 2.61
CA THR A 145 11.93 27.25 2.47
C THR A 145 12.10 28.43 3.44
N GLY A 146 13.34 28.79 3.79
CA GLY A 146 13.60 30.00 4.56
C GLY A 146 13.23 29.93 6.05
N SER A 147 12.98 28.74 6.62
CA SER A 147 12.74 28.51 8.06
C SER A 147 13.94 28.82 8.97
N GLY A 148 14.94 29.55 8.47
CA GLY A 148 16.17 29.92 9.17
C GLY A 148 17.34 28.96 8.93
N LEU A 149 18.55 29.48 9.20
CA LEU A 149 19.80 28.71 9.13
C LEU A 149 19.81 27.54 10.14
N GLU A 150 19.18 27.73 11.29
CA GLU A 150 19.08 26.71 12.34
C GLU A 150 18.30 25.48 11.87
N ALA A 151 17.16 25.70 11.22
CA ALA A 151 16.32 24.61 10.69
C ALA A 151 17.09 23.75 9.69
N ARG A 152 17.85 24.40 8.79
CA ARG A 152 18.72 23.71 7.83
C ARG A 152 19.82 22.91 8.52
N ARG A 153 20.51 23.50 9.51
CA ARG A 153 21.58 22.82 10.26
C ARG A 153 21.05 21.59 11.00
N ASN A 154 19.91 21.74 11.68
CA ASN A 154 19.26 20.64 12.40
C ASN A 154 18.81 19.54 11.42
N LEU A 155 18.20 19.90 10.28
CA LEU A 155 17.78 18.93 9.26
C LEU A 155 18.95 18.09 8.78
N ILE A 156 20.07 18.71 8.41
CA ILE A 156 21.27 17.98 7.96
C ILE A 156 21.78 17.04 9.07
N SER A 157 21.98 17.56 10.28
CA SER A 157 22.50 16.78 11.41
C SER A 157 21.59 15.59 11.77
N ASN A 158 20.28 15.83 11.86
CA ASN A 158 19.30 14.82 12.24
C ASN A 158 19.07 13.80 11.12
N ALA A 159 19.03 14.23 9.85
CA ALA A 159 18.93 13.33 8.70
C ALA A 159 20.15 12.40 8.62
N THR A 160 21.37 12.91 8.76
CA THR A 160 22.59 12.09 8.80
C THR A 160 22.56 11.11 9.97
N ALA A 161 22.11 11.54 11.16
CA ALA A 161 21.96 10.65 12.31
C ALA A 161 20.92 9.54 12.06
N LEU A 162 19.79 9.86 11.42
CA LEU A 162 18.74 8.91 11.06
C LEU A 162 19.26 7.89 10.03
N ILE A 163 19.86 8.36 8.93
CA ILE A 163 20.42 7.53 7.87
C ILE A 163 21.47 6.55 8.42
N ARG A 164 22.37 7.04 9.29
CA ARG A 164 23.36 6.19 9.97
C ARG A 164 22.68 5.14 10.84
N ALA A 165 21.66 5.53 11.61
CA ALA A 165 20.95 4.63 12.52
C ALA A 165 20.04 3.63 11.80
N THR A 166 19.58 3.89 10.58
CA THR A 166 18.83 2.92 9.76
C THR A 166 19.74 2.12 8.81
N ARG A 167 21.03 2.49 8.72
CA ARG A 167 21.98 2.03 7.70
C ARG A 167 21.49 2.31 6.27
N GLY A 168 20.86 3.48 6.08
CA GLY A 168 20.33 3.93 4.79
C GLY A 168 19.12 3.15 4.28
N ARG A 169 18.47 2.34 5.13
CA ARG A 169 17.31 1.53 4.74
C ARG A 169 16.01 2.13 5.23
N GLY A 170 14.96 1.90 4.45
CA GLY A 170 13.61 2.25 4.83
C GLY A 170 13.38 3.75 5.00
N ILE A 171 14.04 4.56 4.16
CA ILE A 171 13.89 6.01 4.12
C ILE A 171 12.96 6.39 2.96
N VAL A 172 12.08 7.35 3.20
CA VAL A 172 11.31 8.05 2.17
C VAL A 172 11.63 9.55 2.28
N VAL A 173 11.71 10.24 1.15
CA VAL A 173 11.92 11.69 1.13
C VAL A 173 10.70 12.36 0.51
N SER A 174 10.14 13.34 1.22
CA SER A 174 8.96 14.11 0.79
C SER A 174 9.22 15.60 0.96
N SER A 175 8.41 16.45 0.34
CA SER A 175 8.64 17.89 0.40
C SER A 175 8.13 18.54 1.68
N GLU A 176 6.93 18.20 2.16
CA GLU A 176 6.22 19.01 3.16
C GLU A 176 6.08 20.49 2.73
N ALA A 177 6.08 20.74 1.42
CA ALA A 177 6.01 22.08 0.85
C ALA A 177 4.57 22.56 0.79
N ARG A 178 4.32 23.76 1.36
CA ARG A 178 3.00 24.42 1.31
C ARG A 178 2.75 25.19 0.01
N ARG A 179 3.82 25.44 -0.77
CA ARG A 179 3.79 26.26 -1.98
C ARG A 179 4.66 25.63 -3.07
N ALA A 180 4.35 25.92 -4.32
CA ALA A 180 5.12 25.47 -5.48
C ALA A 180 6.64 25.79 -5.37
N LEU A 181 6.99 26.98 -4.86
CA LEU A 181 8.40 27.39 -4.66
C LEU A 181 9.19 26.51 -3.69
N GLY A 182 8.50 25.78 -2.81
CA GLY A 182 9.09 24.84 -1.87
C GLY A 182 9.31 23.44 -2.44
N VAL A 183 8.85 23.15 -3.64
CA VAL A 183 9.02 21.84 -4.30
C VAL A 183 10.32 21.83 -5.11
N ARG A 184 10.95 20.66 -5.25
CA ARG A 184 12.14 20.43 -6.07
C ARG A 184 11.92 19.27 -7.03
N ALA A 185 12.65 19.27 -8.15
CA ALA A 185 12.61 18.18 -9.11
C ALA A 185 13.10 16.87 -8.44
N PRO A 186 12.59 15.69 -8.85
CA PRO A 186 12.98 14.43 -8.22
C PRO A 186 14.50 14.17 -8.20
N TRP A 187 15.20 14.54 -9.27
CA TRP A 187 16.65 14.39 -9.35
C TRP A 187 17.42 15.33 -8.39
N ASP A 188 16.90 16.53 -8.15
CA ASP A 188 17.46 17.44 -7.14
C ASP A 188 17.24 16.89 -5.72
N VAL A 189 16.08 16.27 -5.47
CA VAL A 189 15.81 15.60 -4.19
C VAL A 189 16.75 14.42 -3.98
N ILE A 190 17.07 13.66 -5.03
CA ILE A 190 18.08 12.58 -4.97
C ILE A 190 19.46 13.14 -4.64
N ASN A 191 19.87 14.24 -5.28
CA ASN A 191 21.14 14.90 -4.99
C ASN A 191 21.18 15.45 -3.55
N LEU A 192 20.09 16.01 -3.07
CA LEU A 192 19.96 16.48 -1.69
C LEU A 192 20.07 15.32 -0.68
N ALA A 193 19.48 14.17 -0.99
CA ALA A 193 19.62 12.96 -0.18
C ALA A 193 21.08 12.50 -0.05
N CYS A 194 21.89 12.69 -1.11
CA CYS A 194 23.33 12.41 -1.06
C CYS A 194 24.06 13.33 -0.07
N VAL A 195 23.67 14.60 0.05
CA VAL A 195 24.25 15.55 1.02
C VAL A 195 24.05 15.07 2.47
N TRP A 196 22.96 14.36 2.76
CA TRP A 196 22.71 13.80 4.09
C TRP A 196 23.42 12.47 4.37
N GLY A 197 24.07 11.88 3.36
CA GLY A 197 24.86 10.65 3.48
C GLY A 197 24.20 9.39 2.91
N LEU A 198 23.15 9.52 2.09
CA LEU A 198 22.69 8.40 1.25
C LEU A 198 23.59 8.28 0.00
N SER A 199 23.68 7.06 -0.57
CA SER A 199 24.20 6.92 -1.93
C SER A 199 23.16 7.40 -2.94
N GLN A 200 23.58 7.71 -4.16
CA GLN A 200 22.66 8.12 -5.23
C GLN A 200 21.57 7.06 -5.50
N GLU A 201 21.94 5.78 -5.45
CA GLU A 201 21.01 4.66 -5.57
C GLU A 201 19.96 4.69 -4.45
N ARG A 202 20.39 4.79 -3.18
CA ARG A 202 19.46 4.86 -2.04
C ARG A 202 18.61 6.14 -2.05
N GLY A 203 19.16 7.25 -2.53
CA GLY A 203 18.40 8.48 -2.77
C GLY A 203 17.28 8.28 -3.78
N LYS A 204 17.57 7.61 -4.90
CA LYS A 204 16.56 7.25 -5.91
C LYS A 204 15.52 6.26 -5.34
N GLU A 205 15.95 5.24 -4.61
CA GLU A 205 15.05 4.32 -3.93
C GLU A 205 14.10 5.05 -2.97
N ALA A 206 14.58 6.04 -2.22
CA ALA A 206 13.78 6.78 -1.26
C ALA A 206 12.62 7.57 -1.89
N VAL A 207 12.80 8.11 -3.10
CA VAL A 207 11.77 8.88 -3.84
C VAL A 207 10.91 7.98 -4.75
N CYS A 208 11.39 6.78 -5.07
CA CYS A 208 10.72 5.86 -6.01
C CYS A 208 10.23 4.58 -5.33
N GLU A 209 11.16 3.71 -4.98
CA GLU A 209 10.86 2.32 -4.64
C GLU A 209 10.32 2.17 -3.23
N GLU A 210 10.91 2.84 -2.23
CA GLU A 210 10.43 2.81 -0.86
C GLU A 210 9.07 3.50 -0.74
N ALA A 211 8.88 4.62 -1.43
CA ALA A 211 7.58 5.28 -1.51
C ALA A 211 6.50 4.40 -2.19
N ARG A 212 6.87 3.68 -3.26
CA ARG A 212 5.98 2.69 -3.89
C ARG A 212 5.66 1.52 -2.95
N LYS A 213 6.65 0.98 -2.23
CA LYS A 213 6.45 -0.12 -1.27
C LYS A 213 5.47 0.29 -0.17
N VAL A 214 5.60 1.51 0.37
CA VAL A 214 4.70 2.05 1.40
C VAL A 214 3.27 2.19 0.86
N THR A 215 3.12 2.85 -0.29
CA THR A 215 1.78 3.09 -0.87
C THR A 215 1.08 1.80 -1.27
N ALA A 216 1.81 0.82 -1.82
CA ALA A 216 1.27 -0.49 -2.15
C ALA A 216 0.88 -1.29 -0.90
N LEU A 217 1.72 -1.28 0.13
CA LEU A 217 1.43 -1.97 1.39
C LEU A 217 0.22 -1.36 2.11
N ALA A 218 0.12 -0.03 2.16
CA ALA A 218 -1.00 0.67 2.77
C ALA A 218 -2.31 0.35 2.03
N LYS A 219 -2.30 0.41 0.69
CA LYS A 219 -3.45 0.00 -0.13
C LYS A 219 -3.85 -1.45 0.15
N LEU A 220 -2.88 -2.37 0.21
CA LEU A 220 -3.14 -3.78 0.50
C LEU A 220 -3.78 -3.96 1.88
N LYS A 221 -3.27 -3.30 2.93
CA LYS A 221 -3.87 -3.36 4.27
C LYS A 221 -5.33 -2.88 4.29
N ARG A 222 -5.67 -1.88 3.46
CA ARG A 222 -7.01 -1.30 3.40
C ARG A 222 -8.01 -2.11 2.57
N THR A 223 -7.56 -2.71 1.47
CA THR A 223 -8.45 -3.40 0.53
C THR A 223 -8.43 -4.91 0.63
N SER A 224 -7.47 -5.50 1.34
CA SER A 224 -7.34 -6.96 1.50
C SER A 224 -7.62 -7.38 2.93
N TRP A 225 -8.17 -8.58 3.08
CA TRP A 225 -8.27 -9.24 4.37
C TRP A 225 -7.13 -10.24 4.51
N ARG A 226 -6.20 -10.01 5.44
CA ARG A 226 -5.05 -10.90 5.71
C ARG A 226 -4.26 -11.29 4.44
N GLY A 227 -4.15 -10.37 3.49
CA GLY A 227 -3.42 -10.59 2.23
C GLY A 227 -4.24 -11.20 1.09
N ILE A 228 -5.53 -11.48 1.31
CA ILE A 228 -6.45 -11.97 0.27
C ILE A 228 -6.99 -10.77 -0.50
N VAL A 229 -6.68 -10.69 -1.80
CA VAL A 229 -7.17 -9.65 -2.71
C VAL A 229 -8.38 -10.19 -3.46
N ASP A 230 -9.55 -9.59 -3.23
CA ASP A 230 -10.74 -9.86 -4.03
C ASP A 230 -10.63 -9.13 -5.38
N VAL A 231 -10.51 -9.88 -6.47
CA VAL A 231 -10.41 -9.34 -7.83
C VAL A 231 -11.78 -9.43 -8.47
N VAL A 232 -12.56 -8.36 -8.37
CA VAL A 232 -13.84 -8.25 -9.06
C VAL A 232 -13.58 -7.94 -10.53
N TYR A 233 -13.79 -8.93 -11.41
CA TYR A 233 -13.69 -8.76 -12.85
C TYR A 233 -14.85 -7.89 -13.35
N GLY A 234 -14.57 -6.64 -13.74
CA GLY A 234 -15.57 -5.64 -14.15
C GLY A 234 -16.21 -5.85 -15.53
N GLY A 235 -16.00 -7.01 -16.16
CA GLY A 235 -16.43 -7.31 -17.52
C GLY A 235 -15.54 -6.68 -18.60
N GLU A 236 -15.62 -7.21 -19.82
CA GLU A 236 -15.00 -6.58 -20.99
C GLU A 236 -15.86 -5.39 -21.43
N LYS A 237 -15.24 -4.23 -21.69
CA LYS A 237 -15.94 -3.13 -22.35
C LYS A 237 -16.37 -3.60 -23.74
N PRO A 238 -17.66 -3.54 -24.12
CA PRO A 238 -18.08 -3.88 -25.47
C PRO A 238 -17.31 -3.02 -26.46
N THR A 239 -16.67 -3.66 -27.44
CA THR A 239 -16.16 -2.96 -28.60
C THR A 239 -17.34 -2.31 -29.32
N GLU A 240 -17.30 -0.99 -29.50
CA GLU A 240 -18.27 -0.26 -30.31
C GLU A 240 -18.17 -0.76 -31.75
N HIS A 241 -18.96 -1.78 -32.09
CA HIS A 241 -19.23 -2.10 -33.48
C HIS A 241 -20.11 -0.97 -34.03
N ALA A 242 -19.52 -0.18 -34.93
CA ALA A 242 -20.22 0.78 -35.76
C ALA A 242 -21.27 0.06 -36.61
N GLY A 243 -22.48 -0.06 -36.06
CA GLY A 243 -23.66 -0.58 -36.74
C GLY A 243 -24.28 0.52 -37.60
N HIS A 244 -24.06 0.43 -38.91
CA HIS A 244 -24.77 1.24 -39.89
C HIS A 244 -26.22 0.76 -39.97
N ASP A 245 -27.15 1.65 -39.61
CA ASP A 245 -28.59 1.43 -39.68
C ASP A 245 -29.07 0.99 -41.07
N LYS A 246 -29.85 -0.09 -41.12
CA LYS A 246 -30.89 -0.30 -42.14
C LYS A 246 -32.20 -0.67 -41.44
N LYS A 247 -33.09 0.32 -41.33
CA LYS A 247 -34.50 0.13 -40.96
C LYS A 247 -35.30 -0.42 -42.14
N GLY A 248 -36.20 -1.34 -41.86
CA GLY A 248 -37.41 -1.54 -42.66
C GLY A 248 -37.97 -2.97 -42.66
N ALA A 249 -39.00 -3.24 -41.84
CA ALA A 249 -40.34 -3.67 -42.28
C ALA A 249 -41.10 -4.57 -41.28
N ALA A 250 -42.36 -4.17 -41.06
CA ALA A 250 -43.56 -5.02 -40.91
C ALA A 250 -43.82 -5.86 -39.63
N ASN A 251 -44.49 -5.21 -38.68
CA ASN A 251 -45.76 -5.58 -38.06
C ASN A 251 -46.39 -6.97 -38.36
N ARG A 252 -46.58 -7.83 -37.34
CA ARG A 252 -47.74 -8.75 -37.18
C ARG A 252 -48.05 -9.01 -35.69
N LYS A 253 -49.32 -8.80 -35.31
CA LYS A 253 -49.93 -9.19 -34.02
C LYS A 253 -50.22 -10.70 -33.97
N ALA A 254 -50.04 -11.33 -32.81
CA ALA A 254 -50.94 -12.33 -32.21
C ALA A 254 -50.46 -12.73 -30.79
N THR A 255 -51.35 -12.61 -29.79
CA THR A 255 -51.28 -13.23 -28.44
C THR A 255 -52.14 -14.51 -28.41
N PRO A 256 -52.21 -15.30 -27.31
CA PRO A 256 -51.16 -15.82 -26.42
C PRO A 256 -51.28 -17.37 -26.29
N GLN A 257 -50.25 -18.07 -25.80
CA GLN A 257 -50.43 -19.44 -25.31
C GLN A 257 -49.61 -19.75 -24.06
N ALA A 258 -50.29 -20.43 -23.14
CA ALA A 258 -49.94 -20.74 -21.78
C ALA A 258 -48.75 -21.71 -21.65
N GLY A 259 -47.96 -21.54 -20.59
CA GLY A 259 -46.88 -22.45 -20.22
C GLY A 259 -46.46 -22.30 -18.77
N LYS A 260 -47.07 -23.12 -17.90
CA LYS A 260 -46.61 -23.66 -16.61
C LYS A 260 -45.60 -22.85 -15.78
N VAL A 261 -46.10 -22.35 -14.65
CA VAL A 261 -45.31 -21.93 -13.49
C VAL A 261 -45.26 -23.11 -12.52
N ASP A 262 -44.08 -23.63 -12.21
CA ASP A 262 -43.91 -24.64 -11.15
C ASP A 262 -43.24 -23.99 -9.94
N ASN A 263 -43.98 -24.03 -8.84
CA ASN A 263 -43.66 -23.46 -7.53
C ASN A 263 -42.85 -24.48 -6.74
N LEU A 264 -41.63 -24.15 -6.28
CA LEU A 264 -41.03 -24.85 -5.14
C LEU A 264 -40.35 -23.86 -4.19
N LYS A 265 -41.16 -23.46 -3.20
CA LYS A 265 -40.77 -22.79 -1.95
C LYS A 265 -39.69 -23.61 -1.23
N ARG A 266 -38.55 -22.97 -0.90
CA ARG A 266 -37.63 -23.49 0.14
C ARG A 266 -37.96 -22.82 1.47
N LYS A 267 -38.53 -23.61 2.40
CA LYS A 267 -38.63 -23.29 3.82
C LYS A 267 -37.26 -23.43 4.47
N ALA A 268 -36.91 -22.47 5.31
CA ALA A 268 -35.81 -22.51 6.24
C ALA A 268 -36.15 -23.35 7.48
N SER A 269 -35.15 -24.04 8.04
CA SER A 269 -35.11 -24.37 9.46
C SER A 269 -33.65 -24.51 9.93
N ILE A 270 -33.43 -23.97 11.12
CA ILE A 270 -32.21 -23.75 11.89
C ILE A 270 -31.80 -25.02 12.66
N GLY A 271 -30.49 -25.22 12.91
CA GLY A 271 -30.02 -25.88 14.14
C GLY A 271 -28.77 -26.78 14.08
N SER A 272 -27.69 -26.31 14.74
CA SER A 272 -26.65 -27.02 15.55
C SER A 272 -25.68 -28.06 14.95
N GLU A 273 -24.36 -27.79 15.07
CA GLU A 273 -23.21 -28.72 14.99
C GLU A 273 -23.13 -29.71 16.20
N PRO A 274 -22.16 -30.67 16.33
CA PRO A 274 -21.05 -31.09 15.44
C PRO A 274 -20.86 -32.63 15.24
N ALA A 275 -19.91 -32.96 14.34
CA ALA A 275 -19.11 -34.19 14.19
C ALA A 275 -19.79 -35.50 13.71
N LEU A 276 -19.29 -36.05 12.59
CA LEU A 276 -18.75 -37.42 12.43
C LEU A 276 -18.49 -37.73 10.94
N GLU A 277 -17.43 -38.50 10.69
CA GLU A 277 -16.98 -38.98 9.38
C GLU A 277 -18.07 -39.74 8.62
N GLU A 278 -18.21 -39.50 7.31
CA GLU A 278 -19.04 -40.33 6.43
C GLU A 278 -18.20 -41.00 5.32
N PRO A 279 -18.61 -42.22 4.89
CA PRO A 279 -17.74 -43.24 4.33
C PRO A 279 -17.69 -43.23 2.80
N GLU A 280 -16.55 -43.66 2.23
CA GLU A 280 -16.40 -43.86 0.78
C GLU A 280 -17.35 -44.93 0.24
N LYS A 281 -18.04 -44.61 -0.86
CA LYS A 281 -18.94 -45.54 -1.57
C LYS A 281 -18.16 -46.73 -2.18
N PRO A 282 -18.68 -47.97 -2.11
CA PRO A 282 -17.98 -49.13 -2.64
C PRO A 282 -17.90 -49.11 -4.18
N LEU A 283 -16.69 -49.33 -4.71
CA LEU A 283 -16.40 -49.33 -6.15
C LEU A 283 -17.02 -50.55 -6.85
N SER A 284 -17.55 -50.32 -8.06
CA SER A 284 -18.17 -51.37 -8.89
C SER A 284 -17.17 -52.46 -9.29
N LYS A 285 -17.62 -53.72 -9.37
CA LYS A 285 -16.82 -54.88 -9.83
C LYS A 285 -16.09 -54.62 -11.17
N ARG A 286 -16.65 -53.75 -12.01
CA ARG A 286 -16.05 -53.36 -13.30
C ARG A 286 -14.86 -52.41 -13.14
N GLU A 287 -14.88 -51.52 -12.15
CA GLU A 287 -13.76 -50.61 -11.86
C GLU A 287 -12.59 -51.32 -11.18
N MET A 288 -12.87 -52.27 -10.28
CA MET A 288 -11.83 -53.13 -9.70
C MET A 288 -11.06 -53.90 -10.76
N LYS A 289 -11.76 -54.51 -11.74
CA LYS A 289 -11.10 -55.27 -12.82
C LYS A 289 -10.25 -54.38 -13.73
N ARG A 290 -10.69 -53.15 -13.98
CA ARG A 290 -9.94 -52.15 -14.76
C ARG A 290 -8.68 -51.68 -14.03
N ARG A 291 -8.77 -51.43 -12.71
CA ARG A 291 -7.61 -51.05 -11.88
C ARG A 291 -6.60 -52.21 -11.74
N ALA A 292 -7.06 -53.45 -11.55
CA ALA A 292 -6.19 -54.62 -11.49
C ALA A 292 -5.43 -54.88 -12.81
N LYS A 293 -6.09 -54.70 -13.97
CA LYS A 293 -5.43 -54.80 -15.28
C LYS A 293 -4.37 -53.70 -15.46
N LYS A 294 -4.67 -52.47 -15.03
CA LYS A 294 -3.72 -51.34 -15.10
C LYS A 294 -2.50 -51.56 -14.20
N ALA A 295 -2.68 -52.13 -13.02
CA ALA A 295 -1.58 -52.46 -12.10
C ALA A 295 -0.68 -53.60 -12.63
N ARG A 296 -1.25 -54.65 -13.25
CA ARG A 296 -0.45 -55.71 -13.89
C ARG A 296 0.41 -55.23 -15.05
N LEU A 297 -0.09 -54.28 -15.83
CA LEU A 297 0.66 -53.69 -16.96
C LEU A 297 1.79 -52.76 -16.51
N ALA A 298 1.66 -52.12 -15.35
CA ALA A 298 2.69 -51.25 -14.79
C ALA A 298 3.83 -52.02 -14.07
N GLY A 299 3.58 -53.27 -13.66
CA GLY A 299 4.56 -54.09 -12.94
C GLY A 299 5.46 -54.99 -13.81
N ALA A 300 5.35 -54.90 -15.14
CA ALA A 300 6.09 -55.77 -16.07
C ALA A 300 7.38 -55.14 -16.65
N ASP A 301 7.66 -53.87 -16.35
CA ASP A 301 8.83 -53.12 -16.86
C ASP A 301 9.94 -52.89 -15.81
N GLY A 302 9.97 -53.70 -14.74
CA GLY A 302 10.99 -53.60 -13.69
C GLY A 302 11.59 -54.95 -13.31
N GLY A 303 12.78 -55.26 -13.84
CA GLY A 303 13.62 -56.41 -13.46
C GLY A 303 15.10 -56.13 -13.71
N PRO A 304 16.03 -56.83 -13.04
CA PRO A 304 16.89 -56.24 -11.99
C PRO A 304 18.39 -56.06 -12.34
N GLU A 305 19.08 -55.33 -11.45
CA GLU A 305 20.52 -55.03 -11.40
C GLU A 305 21.45 -56.26 -11.41
N THR A 306 22.65 -56.10 -11.97
CA THR A 306 23.84 -56.90 -11.62
C THR A 306 25.09 -56.02 -11.43
N THR A 307 25.79 -56.28 -10.32
CA THR A 307 26.97 -55.59 -9.79
C THR A 307 28.30 -56.25 -10.19
N ALA A 308 29.37 -55.41 -10.20
CA ALA A 308 30.80 -55.67 -9.89
C ALA A 308 31.75 -56.16 -11.03
N PRO A 309 33.11 -56.06 -10.89
CA PRO A 309 33.99 -55.06 -10.22
C PRO A 309 35.14 -54.53 -11.14
N LEU A 310 36.03 -53.68 -10.58
CA LEU A 310 37.25 -53.06 -11.16
C LEU A 310 38.23 -54.03 -11.87
N PRO A 311 39.11 -53.49 -12.76
CA PRO A 311 40.54 -53.56 -12.46
C PRO A 311 41.35 -52.29 -12.81
N THR A 312 42.55 -52.27 -12.22
CA THR A 312 43.66 -51.30 -12.27
C THR A 312 44.26 -51.05 -13.66
N SER A 313 44.68 -49.81 -13.92
CA SER A 313 46.04 -49.40 -14.35
C SER A 313 46.22 -47.91 -14.06
#